data_AF-A0A1C6MPE4-F1
#
_entry.id   AF-A0A1C6MPE4-F1
#
_cell.length_a   1.000
_cell.length_b   1.000
_cell.length_c   1.000
_cell.angle_alpha   90.00
_cell.angle_beta   90.00
_cell.angle_gamma   90.00
#
_symmetry.space_group_name_H-M   'P 1'
#
loop_
_entity.id
_entity.type
_entity.pdbx_description
1 polymer ?
#
loop_
_entity_poly.entity_id
_entity_poly.type
_entity_poly.pdbx_seq_one_letter_code
_entity_poly.pdbx_strand_id
1 'polypeptide(L)' 'MKIKELKQGDHITQQIDNSTIAFEVLSIQQIGRRFMVTFRSAFGIESACYQGDAFVTAA' A
#
# COMPACT_ATOMS: atom_id res chain seq x y z
N MET A 1 9.82 2.89 -1.08
CA MET A 1 9.51 3.09 0.35
C MET A 1 9.20 1.74 0.98
N LYS A 2 9.61 1.47 2.22
CA LYS A 2 9.27 0.19 2.88
C LYS A 2 7.84 0.23 3.41
N ILE A 3 7.14 -0.91 3.42
CA ILE A 3 5.78 -1.00 3.97
C ILE A 3 5.73 -0.50 5.42
N LYS A 4 6.72 -0.85 6.25
CA LYS A 4 6.77 -0.40 7.65
C LYS A 4 6.93 1.12 7.83
N GLU A 5 7.27 1.84 6.76
CA GLU A 5 7.44 3.29 6.77
C GLU A 5 6.14 4.01 6.35
N LEU A 6 5.15 3.28 5.80
CA LEU A 6 3.88 3.84 5.32
C LEU A 6 3.07 4.45 6.44
N LYS A 7 2.41 5.56 6.11
CA LYS A 7 1.49 6.31 6.95
C LYS A 7 0.15 6.43 6.25
N GLN A 8 -0.89 6.59 7.06
CA GLN A 8 -2.21 6.92 6.55
C GLN A 8 -2.13 8.27 5.81
N GLY A 9 -2.75 8.33 4.63
CA GLY A 9 -2.70 9.48 3.73
C GLY A 9 -1.52 9.46 2.74
N ASP A 10 -0.59 8.51 2.85
CA ASP A 10 0.47 8.36 1.84
C ASP A 10 -0.13 7.97 0.48
N HIS A 11 0.49 8.47 -0.59
CA HIS A 11 0.13 8.15 -1.97
C HIS A 11 1.23 7.29 -2.59
N ILE A 12 0.84 6.17 -3.20
CA ILE A 12 1.76 5.26 -3.90
C ILE A 12 1.26 5.00 -5.32
N THR A 13 2.18 4.59 -6.19
CA THR A 13 1.82 4.11 -7.53
C THR A 13 2.28 2.67 -7.74
N GLN A 14 1.54 1.92 -8.54
CA GLN A 14 1.94 0.57 -8.95
C GLN A 14 1.72 0.41 -10.46
N GLN A 15 2.69 -0.20 -11.13
CA GLN A 15 2.52 -0.64 -12.51
C GLN A 15 1.84 -2.01 -12.51
N ILE A 16 0.68 -2.10 -13.14
CA ILE A 16 -0.06 -3.35 -13.37
C ILE A 16 -0.48 -3.37 -14.83
N ASP A 17 -0.10 -4.42 -15.57
CA ASP A 17 -0.48 -4.64 -16.98
C ASP A 17 -0.38 -3.38 -17.86
N ASN A 18 0.81 -2.77 -17.87
CA ASN A 18 1.15 -1.53 -18.59
C ASN A 18 0.39 -0.27 -18.15
N SER A 19 -0.37 -0.33 -17.06
CA SER A 19 -1.09 0.80 -16.48
C SER A 19 -0.49 1.22 -15.15
N THR A 20 -0.38 2.53 -14.94
CA THR A 20 0.01 3.09 -13.63
C THR A 20 -1.25 3.33 -12.82
N ILE A 21 -1.38 2.61 -11.70
CA ILE A 21 -2.51 2.76 -10.79
C ILE A 21 -2.03 3.55 -9.57
N ALA A 22 -2.77 4.59 -9.23
CA ALA A 22 -2.56 5.38 -8.02
C ALA A 22 -3.37 4.82 -6.86
N PHE A 23 -2.74 4.79 -5.68
CA PHE A 23 -3.36 4.35 -4.44
C PHE A 23 -3.12 5.35 -3.33
N GLU A 24 -4.10 5.51 -2.46
CA GLU A 24 -3.98 6.21 -1.18
C GLU A 24 -4.06 5.19 -0.04
N VAL A 25 -3.19 5.34 0.95
CA VAL A 25 -3.17 4.49 2.13
C VAL A 25 -4.23 4.97 3.14
N LEU A 26 -5.27 4.17 3.34
CA LEU A 26 -6.34 4.49 4.29
C LEU A 26 -6.04 4.04 5.72
N SER A 27 -5.37 2.90 5.88
CA SER A 27 -4.99 2.39 7.20
C SER A 27 -3.82 1.42 7.11
N ILE A 28 -2.98 1.42 8.15
CA ILE A 28 -1.94 0.42 8.36
C ILE A 28 -2.18 -0.25 9.72
N GLN A 29 -2.20 -1.58 9.73
CA GLN A 29 -2.31 -2.37 10.95
C GLN A 29 -1.19 -3.42 10.99
N GLN A 30 -0.42 -3.44 12.07
CA GLN A 30 0.58 -4.50 12.28
C GLN A 30 -0.10 -5.74 12.87
N ILE A 31 -0.01 -6.86 12.16
CA ILE A 31 -0.53 -8.17 12.57
C ILE A 31 0.66 -9.12 12.72
N GLY A 32 1.18 -9.22 13.94
CA GLY A 32 2.42 -9.94 14.24
C GLY A 32 3.63 -9.32 13.53
N ARG A 33 4.25 -10.07 12.62
CA ARG A 33 5.39 -9.59 11.80
C ARG A 33 4.98 -8.97 10.46
N ARG A 34 3.69 -9.04 10.12
CA ARG A 34 3.14 -8.54 8.86
C ARG A 34 2.38 -7.24 9.07
N PHE A 35 2.17 -6.53 7.97
CA PHE A 35 1.41 -5.30 7.91
C PHE A 35 0.23 -5.50 6.96
N MET A 36 -0.98 -5.35 7.48
CA MET A 36 -2.18 -5.25 6.67
C MET A 36 -2.40 -3.78 6.33
N VAL A 37 -2.42 -3.48 5.04
CA VAL A 37 -2.58 -2.13 4.52
C VAL A 37 -3.85 -2.08 3.71
N THR A 38 -4.70 -1.10 3.98
CA THR A 38 -5.92 -0.84 3.22
C THR A 38 -5.68 0.34 2.30
N PHE A 39 -5.97 0.17 1.02
CA PHE A 39 -5.76 1.16 -0.02
C PHE A 39 -7.07 1.59 -0.65
N ARG A 40 -7.12 2.83 -1.14
CA ARG A 40 -8.14 3.34 -2.06
C ARG A 40 -7.52 3.57 -3.42
N SER A 41 -8.17 3.10 -4.48
CA SER A 41 -7.80 3.37 -5.87
C SER A 41 -9.03 3.64 -6.74
N ALA A 42 -8.82 3.84 -8.04
CA ALA A 42 -9.90 3.94 -9.02
C ALA A 42 -10.78 2.68 -9.10
N PHE A 43 -10.28 1.52 -8.63
CA PHE A 43 -11.00 0.24 -8.65
C PHE A 43 -11.76 -0.07 -7.35
N GLY A 44 -11.64 0.79 -6.33
CA GLY A 44 -12.29 0.61 -5.03
C GLY A 44 -11.33 0.59 -3.86
N ILE A 45 -11.79 0.00 -2.76
CA ILE A 45 -11.04 -0.13 -1.50
C ILE A 45 -10.72 -1.59 -1.27
N GLU A 46 -9.46 -1.91 -1.03
CA GLU A 46 -9.00 -3.28 -0.80
C GLU A 46 -7.86 -3.32 0.22
N SER A 47 -7.71 -4.45 0.90
CA SER A 47 -6.64 -4.68 1.88
C SER A 47 -5.67 -5.76 1.40
N ALA A 48 -4.38 -5.52 1.60
CA ALA A 48 -3.32 -6.47 1.29
C ALA A 48 -2.35 -6.63 2.47
N CYS A 49 -1.74 -7.81 2.59
CA CYS A 49 -0.86 -8.16 3.69
C CYS A 49 0.60 -8.32 3.20
N TYR A 50 1.52 -7.60 3.84
CA TYR A 50 2.92 -7.55 3.45
C TYR A 50 3.86 -7.88 4.60
N GLN A 51 5.08 -8.28 4.27
CA GLN A 51 6.19 -8.20 5.23
C GLN A 51 6.59 -6.73 5.43
N GLY A 52 7.06 -6.38 6.62
CA GLY A 52 7.42 -4.99 6.92
C GLY A 52 8.59 -4.43 6.10
N ASP A 53 9.44 -5.31 5.57
CA ASP A 53 10.58 -5.00 4.70
C ASP A 53 10.25 -5.07 3.20
N ALA A 54 9.00 -5.38 2.83
CA ALA A 54 8.54 -5.25 1.45
C ALA A 54 8.59 -3.78 1.00
N PHE A 55 8.78 -3.57 -0.30
CA PHE A 55 8.91 -2.25 -0.90
C PHE A 55 7.71 -1.90 -1.77
N VAL A 56 7.32 -0.63 -1.73
CA VAL A 56 6.34 0.00 -2.62
C VAL A 56 6.94 1.24 -3.29
N THR A 57 6.41 1.59 -4.46
CA THR A 57 6.82 2.80 -5.19
C THR A 57 6.00 3.98 -4.68
N ALA A 58 6.67 4.93 -4.03
CA ALA A 58 6.01 6.19 -3.66
C ALA A 58 5.65 6.97 -4.94
N ALA A 59 4.50 7.65 -4.91
CA ALA A 59 4.06 8.53 -5.99
C ALA A 59 4.87 9.83 -6.04
#